data_AF-A7SFG3-F1
#
_entry.id   AF-A7SFG3-F1
#
_cell.length_a   1.000
_cell.length_b   1.000
_cell.length_c   1.000
_cell.angle_alpha   90.00
_cell.angle_beta   90.00
_cell.angle_gamma   90.00
#
_symmetry.space_group_name_H-M   'P 1'
#
loop_
_entity.id
_entity.type
_entity.pdbx_description
1 polymer ?
#
loop_
_entity_poly.entity_id
_entity_poly.type
_entity_poly.pdbx_seq_one_letter_code
_entity_poly.pdbx_strand_id
1 'polypeptide(L)'
;CHWKDCTIVFDSQDSLVKHVNGDHIKKEKRDFTCYWQDCSREQRPFKAQYMLVVHMRRHTGEKPHKCYHEGCTKAYSRLENLKTHLRSHTGERPYVCEVEGCTKAFSNASDRAKHQNRTHSSVKPYVCKVPGCPKRYTDPSSLRKHTKTVHGEQGIKRVGHGNA
;
A
#
# COMPACT_ATOMS: atom_id res chain seq x y z
N CYS A 1 19.92 -8.73 -4.53
CA CYS A 1 19.30 -7.55 -5.17
C CYS A 1 18.57 -8.06 -6.40
N HIS A 2 17.35 -7.58 -6.70
CA HIS A 2 16.65 -7.96 -7.93
C HIS A 2 16.48 -6.75 -8.87
N TRP A 3 17.40 -5.80 -8.78
CA TRP A 3 17.52 -4.77 -9.81
C TRP A 3 17.96 -5.43 -11.11
N LYS A 4 17.47 -4.93 -12.24
CA LYS A 4 17.85 -5.42 -13.56
C LYS A 4 19.38 -5.48 -13.68
N ASP A 5 19.89 -6.63 -14.13
CA ASP A 5 21.31 -6.90 -14.34
C ASP A 5 22.19 -6.85 -13.06
N CYS A 6 21.60 -6.86 -11.85
CA CYS A 6 22.32 -6.93 -10.58
C CYS A 6 22.22 -8.33 -9.95
N THR A 7 23.36 -8.97 -9.70
CA THR A 7 23.45 -10.33 -9.13
C THR A 7 23.91 -10.36 -7.67
N ILE A 8 24.14 -9.20 -7.05
CA ILE A 8 24.70 -9.11 -5.70
C ILE A 8 23.68 -9.60 -4.67
N VAL A 9 24.09 -10.55 -3.82
CA VAL A 9 23.32 -11.09 -2.69
C VAL A 9 23.79 -10.46 -1.39
N PHE A 10 22.89 -10.26 -0.44
CA PHE A 10 23.17 -9.64 0.86
C PHE A 10 22.68 -10.54 1.99
N ASP A 11 23.41 -10.53 3.10
CA ASP A 11 23.12 -11.22 4.36
C ASP A 11 22.24 -10.39 5.31
N SER A 12 22.16 -9.07 5.10
CA SER A 12 21.37 -8.15 5.91
C SER A 12 20.54 -7.18 5.07
N GLN A 13 19.40 -6.78 5.63
CA GLN A 13 18.54 -5.77 5.03
C GLN A 13 19.27 -4.41 4.89
N ASP A 14 20.10 -4.05 5.87
CA ASP A 14 20.83 -2.78 5.87
C ASP A 14 21.84 -2.70 4.71
N SER A 15 22.59 -3.78 4.48
CA SER A 15 23.52 -3.89 3.35
C SER A 15 22.79 -3.76 2.00
N LEU A 16 21.65 -4.44 1.84
CA LEU A 16 20.81 -4.32 0.65
C LEU A 16 20.31 -2.89 0.42
N VAL A 17 19.83 -2.22 1.47
CA VAL A 17 19.33 -0.84 1.39
C VAL A 17 20.44 0.13 1.00
N LYS A 18 21.63 0.01 1.61
CA LYS A 18 22.80 0.82 1.28
C LYS A 18 23.22 0.64 -0.17
N HIS A 19 23.31 -0.61 -0.64
CA HIS A 19 23.61 -0.93 -2.03
C HIS A 19 22.58 -0.32 -2.99
N VAL A 20 21.27 -0.54 -2.77
CA VAL A 20 20.24 -0.02 -3.68
C VAL A 20 20.27 1.52 -3.73
N ASN A 21 20.36 2.19 -2.58
CA ASN A 21 20.41 3.65 -2.53
C ASN A 21 21.71 4.22 -3.12
N GLY A 22 22.84 3.53 -2.93
CA GLY A 22 24.15 3.96 -3.39
C GLY A 22 24.39 3.69 -4.86
N ASP A 23 24.17 2.45 -5.29
CA ASP A 23 24.61 1.95 -6.58
C ASP A 23 23.56 2.13 -7.67
N HIS A 24 22.28 1.99 -7.34
CA HIS A 24 21.20 2.14 -8.32
C HIS A 24 20.59 3.54 -8.29
N ILE A 25 20.26 4.08 -7.13
CA ILE A 25 19.51 5.35 -7.06
C ILE A 25 20.41 6.60 -7.14
N LYS A 26 21.60 6.59 -6.50
CA LYS A 26 22.49 7.77 -6.47
C LYS A 26 23.40 7.88 -7.69
N LYS A 27 23.85 6.76 -8.26
CA LYS A 27 24.73 6.74 -9.45
C LYS A 27 23.94 6.96 -10.75
N GLU A 28 22.75 6.40 -10.89
CA GLU A 28 21.91 6.54 -12.09
C GLU A 28 21.01 7.79 -12.00
N LYS A 29 21.60 8.98 -12.18
CA LYS A 29 20.91 10.27 -11.97
C LYS A 29 19.87 10.68 -13.04
N ARG A 30 19.71 9.92 -14.14
CA ARG A 30 19.08 10.46 -15.37
C ARG A 30 17.59 10.20 -15.54
N ASP A 31 16.98 9.23 -14.85
CA ASP A 31 15.56 8.93 -15.07
C ASP A 31 14.74 8.63 -13.81
N PHE A 32 15.37 8.49 -12.63
CA PHE A 32 14.70 8.07 -11.40
C PHE A 32 13.72 6.91 -11.62
N THR A 33 14.11 5.92 -12.44
CA THR A 33 13.27 4.78 -12.77
C THR A 33 13.57 3.60 -11.84
N CYS A 34 12.55 2.80 -11.53
CA CYS A 34 12.74 1.54 -10.83
C CYS A 34 12.86 0.40 -11.83
N TYR A 35 14.00 -0.29 -11.84
CA TYR A 35 14.26 -1.47 -12.67
C TYR A 35 14.22 -2.78 -11.88
N TRP A 36 13.45 -2.84 -10.80
CA TRP A 36 13.27 -4.09 -10.05
C TRP A 36 12.44 -5.10 -10.86
N GLN A 37 12.92 -6.34 -10.98
CA GLN A 37 12.41 -7.35 -11.92
C GLN A 37 10.89 -7.61 -11.84
N ASP A 38 10.28 -7.48 -10.65
CA ASP A 38 8.83 -7.65 -10.44
C ASP A 38 8.10 -6.37 -10.01
N CYS A 39 8.59 -5.19 -10.43
CA CYS A 39 7.94 -3.94 -10.09
C CYS A 39 6.69 -3.69 -10.94
N SER A 40 5.52 -3.65 -10.30
CA SER A 40 4.23 -3.33 -10.96
C SER A 40 4.09 -1.88 -11.45
N ARG A 41 5.18 -1.11 -11.55
CA ARG A 41 5.17 0.29 -12.00
C ARG A 41 5.60 0.45 -13.46
N GLU A 42 5.82 -0.65 -14.19
CA GLU A 42 6.13 -0.65 -15.64
C GLU A 42 7.26 0.33 -16.00
N GLN A 43 8.27 0.46 -15.14
CA GLN A 43 9.42 1.36 -15.35
C GLN A 43 9.02 2.84 -15.56
N ARG A 44 7.86 3.29 -15.06
CA ARG A 44 7.48 4.70 -15.11
C ARG A 44 8.37 5.53 -14.17
N PRO A 45 9.02 6.59 -14.68
CA PRO A 45 9.97 7.38 -13.90
C PRO A 45 9.29 8.11 -12.75
N PHE A 46 10.05 8.33 -11.68
CA PHE A 46 9.62 9.18 -10.57
C PHE A 46 9.92 10.64 -10.86
N LYS A 47 9.06 11.54 -10.37
CA LYS A 47 9.27 12.99 -10.52
C LYS A 47 10.51 13.50 -9.77
N ALA A 48 10.98 12.73 -8.78
CA ALA A 48 12.13 13.09 -7.97
C ALA A 48 12.78 11.85 -7.35
N GLN A 49 14.09 11.93 -7.13
CA GLN A 49 14.91 10.85 -6.54
C GLN A 49 14.37 10.34 -5.21
N TYR A 50 13.94 11.24 -4.31
CA TYR A 50 13.43 10.85 -2.99
C TYR A 50 12.17 9.99 -3.09
N MET A 51 11.35 10.18 -4.14
CA MET A 51 10.17 9.34 -4.36
C MET A 51 10.56 7.93 -4.79
N LEU A 52 11.63 7.78 -5.59
CA LEU A 52 12.22 6.49 -5.92
C LEU A 52 12.79 5.81 -4.66
N VAL A 53 13.53 6.53 -3.82
CA VAL A 53 14.04 5.99 -2.53
C VAL A 53 12.90 5.44 -1.67
N VAL A 54 11.85 6.23 -1.44
CA VAL A 54 10.68 5.80 -0.65
C VAL A 54 9.98 4.62 -1.32
N HIS A 55 9.93 4.58 -2.64
CA HIS A 55 9.36 3.47 -3.39
C HIS A 55 10.18 2.18 -3.20
N MET A 56 11.51 2.25 -3.22
CA MET A 56 12.40 1.08 -3.07
C MET A 56 12.25 0.37 -1.73
N ARG A 57 11.72 1.04 -0.70
CA ARG A 57 11.32 0.40 0.57
C ARG A 57 10.32 -0.74 0.40
N ARG A 58 9.53 -0.75 -0.69
CA ARG A 58 8.65 -1.88 -1.05
C ARG A 58 9.43 -3.13 -1.41
N HIS A 59 10.60 -2.97 -2.01
CA HIS A 59 11.44 -4.04 -2.52
C HIS A 59 12.46 -4.50 -1.48
N THR A 60 13.08 -3.56 -0.77
CA THR A 60 14.09 -3.85 0.25
C THR A 60 13.49 -4.21 1.60
N GLY A 61 12.20 -3.96 1.82
CA GLY A 61 11.54 -4.16 3.13
C GLY A 61 11.87 -3.10 4.18
N GLU A 62 12.64 -2.07 3.82
CA GLU A 62 13.10 -1.04 4.75
C GLU A 62 11.94 -0.31 5.44
N LYS A 63 12.00 -0.29 6.78
CA LYS A 63 11.05 0.40 7.65
C LYS A 63 11.80 1.30 8.64
N PRO A 64 12.26 2.48 8.20
CA PRO A 64 13.13 3.32 9.02
C PRO A 64 12.38 4.02 10.17
N HIS A 65 11.04 4.08 10.10
CA HIS A 65 10.24 4.77 11.10
C HIS A 65 9.74 3.77 12.15
N LYS A 66 10.53 3.57 13.21
CA LYS A 66 10.19 2.69 14.33
C LYS A 66 9.26 3.38 15.31
N CYS A 67 8.34 2.61 15.90
CA CYS A 67 7.56 3.07 17.05
C CYS A 67 8.49 3.25 18.25
N TYR A 68 8.31 4.34 18.98
CA TYR A 68 9.07 4.63 20.20
C TYR A 68 8.31 4.26 21.48
N HIS A 69 7.08 3.74 21.36
CA HIS A 69 6.31 3.33 22.52
C HIS A 69 6.89 2.05 23.13
N GLU A 70 7.11 2.07 24.44
CA GLU A 70 7.63 0.92 25.19
C GLU A 70 6.81 -0.34 24.92
N GLY A 71 7.51 -1.46 24.67
CA GLY A 71 6.91 -2.74 24.29
C GLY A 71 6.38 -2.85 22.86
N CYS A 72 6.43 -1.78 22.05
CA CYS A 72 5.97 -1.82 20.66
C CYS A 72 7.13 -1.94 19.66
N THR A 73 7.19 -3.05 18.93
CA THR A 73 8.25 -3.32 17.93
C THR A 73 7.87 -2.94 16.50
N LYS A 74 6.72 -2.28 16.31
CA LYS A 74 6.21 -1.94 14.97
C LYS A 74 7.07 -0.87 14.30
N ALA A 75 7.33 -1.06 13.01
CA ALA A 75 8.04 -0.10 12.18
C ALA A 75 7.36 0.10 10.83
N TYR A 76 7.53 1.28 10.24
CA TYR A 76 6.84 1.72 9.03
C TYR A 76 7.81 2.25 7.98
N SER A 77 7.46 2.02 6.71
CA SER A 77 8.21 2.52 5.56
C SER A 77 7.95 4.01 5.27
N ARG A 78 6.92 4.61 5.89
CA ARG A 78 6.57 6.03 5.75
C ARG A 78 6.25 6.66 7.09
N LEU A 79 6.66 7.91 7.28
CA LEU A 79 6.45 8.66 8.53
C LEU A 79 4.98 8.84 8.88
N GLU A 80 4.12 9.17 7.90
CA GLU A 80 2.69 9.37 8.13
C GLU A 80 1.98 8.10 8.64
N ASN A 81 2.48 6.93 8.25
CA ASN A 81 1.97 5.65 8.76
C ASN A 81 2.40 5.45 10.23
N LEU A 82 3.63 5.83 10.59
CA LEU A 82 4.08 5.83 11.99
C LEU A 82 3.23 6.80 12.82
N LYS A 83 3.04 8.06 12.38
CA LYS A 83 2.20 9.04 13.09
C LYS A 83 0.78 8.51 13.33
N THR A 84 0.17 7.94 12.29
CA THR A 84 -1.15 7.30 12.41
C THR A 84 -1.15 6.14 13.40
N HIS A 85 -0.09 5.33 13.42
CA HIS A 85 0.05 4.25 14.38
C HIS A 85 0.22 4.75 15.82
N LEU A 86 0.99 5.83 16.05
CA LEU A 86 1.18 6.37 17.40
C LEU A 86 -0.15 6.77 18.05
N ARG A 87 -1.13 7.20 17.25
CA ARG A 87 -2.50 7.45 17.72
C ARG A 87 -3.20 6.21 18.28
N SER A 88 -2.79 4.99 17.93
CA SER A 88 -3.33 3.77 18.55
C SER A 88 -2.86 3.57 19.97
N HIS A 89 -1.75 4.19 20.37
CA HIS A 89 -1.27 4.18 21.76
C HIS A 89 -1.95 5.26 22.59
N THR A 90 -2.17 6.44 22.02
CA THR A 90 -2.80 7.58 22.72
C THR A 90 -4.33 7.53 22.69
N GLY A 91 -4.92 6.78 21.76
CA GLY A 91 -6.38 6.79 21.53
C GLY A 91 -6.89 7.98 20.72
N GLU A 92 -6.00 8.83 20.20
CA GLU A 92 -6.38 10.03 19.44
C GLU A 92 -7.09 9.67 18.12
N ARG A 93 -8.26 10.27 17.88
CA ARG A 93 -9.07 10.02 16.67
C ARG A 93 -9.51 11.34 16.05
N PRO A 94 -8.60 12.09 15.41
CA PRO A 94 -8.89 13.46 14.97
C PRO A 94 -9.82 13.52 13.74
N TYR A 95 -10.05 12.40 13.06
CA TYR A 95 -10.86 12.37 11.84
C TYR A 95 -12.28 11.90 12.15
N VAL A 96 -13.18 12.85 12.45
CA VAL A 96 -14.60 12.60 12.72
C VAL A 96 -15.37 12.44 11.41
N CYS A 97 -16.33 11.52 11.37
CA CYS A 97 -17.27 11.38 10.26
C CYS A 97 -18.09 12.67 10.09
N GLU A 98 -18.19 13.17 8.87
CA GLU A 98 -18.86 14.44 8.56
C GLU A 98 -20.36 14.24 8.25
N VAL A 99 -20.87 13.03 8.41
CA VAL A 99 -22.29 12.73 8.17
C VAL A 99 -23.10 13.02 9.42
N GLU A 100 -24.11 13.88 9.29
CA GLU A 100 -25.03 14.23 10.37
C GLU A 100 -25.61 12.99 11.07
N GLY A 101 -25.58 13.00 12.39
CA GLY A 101 -25.99 11.87 13.24
C GLY A 101 -24.96 10.74 13.38
N CYS A 102 -23.80 10.80 12.70
CA CYS A 102 -22.72 9.84 12.87
C CYS A 102 -21.59 10.39 13.74
N THR A 103 -21.40 9.83 14.94
CA THR A 103 -20.38 10.26 15.91
C THR A 103 -19.06 9.48 15.79
N LYS A 104 -18.88 8.68 14.74
CA LYS A 104 -17.68 7.84 14.58
C LYS A 104 -16.45 8.66 14.21
N ALA A 105 -15.37 8.46 14.95
CA ALA A 105 -14.07 9.06 14.68
C ALA A 105 -12.98 8.03 14.32
N PHE A 106 -11.92 8.46 13.65
CA PHE A 106 -10.86 7.59 13.13
C PHE A 106 -9.48 8.19 13.37
N SER A 107 -8.46 7.32 13.45
CA SER A 107 -7.06 7.72 13.63
C SER A 107 -6.41 8.24 12.34
N ASN A 108 -7.03 8.03 11.17
CA ASN A 108 -6.59 8.60 9.90
C ASN A 108 -7.77 8.92 8.96
N ALA A 109 -7.54 9.86 8.03
CA ALA A 109 -8.53 10.32 7.06
C ALA A 109 -9.01 9.22 6.10
N SER A 110 -8.11 8.31 5.71
CA SER A 110 -8.43 7.23 4.76
C SER A 110 -9.46 6.26 5.35
N ASP A 111 -9.34 5.90 6.62
CA ASP A 111 -10.29 5.01 7.28
C ASP A 111 -11.64 5.69 7.54
N ARG A 112 -11.64 6.99 7.86
CA ARG A 112 -12.87 7.80 7.88
C ARG A 112 -13.56 7.79 6.51
N ALA A 113 -12.82 8.08 5.45
CA ALA A 113 -13.38 8.12 4.09
C ALA A 113 -13.94 6.75 3.67
N LYS A 114 -13.25 5.65 3.99
CA LYS A 114 -13.77 4.30 3.76
C LYS A 114 -15.05 4.05 4.54
N HIS A 115 -15.13 4.45 5.81
CA HIS A 115 -16.35 4.31 6.60
C HIS A 115 -17.51 5.08 5.96
N GLN A 116 -17.28 6.35 5.62
CA GLN A 116 -18.28 7.19 4.97
C GLN A 116 -18.80 6.55 3.68
N ASN A 117 -17.90 6.09 2.82
CA ASN A 117 -18.26 5.42 1.56
C ASN A 117 -18.95 4.07 1.75
N ARG A 118 -18.70 3.36 2.85
CA ARG A 118 -19.26 2.01 3.06
C ARG A 118 -20.57 1.99 3.82
N THR A 119 -20.77 2.97 4.70
CA THR A 119 -21.89 3.01 5.64
C THR A 119 -22.92 4.05 5.26
N HIS A 120 -22.49 5.19 4.72
CA HIS A 120 -23.38 6.31 4.41
C HIS A 120 -23.61 6.48 2.90
N SER A 121 -22.76 5.89 2.05
CA SER A 121 -23.04 5.83 0.62
C SER A 121 -23.91 4.62 0.26
N SER A 122 -24.93 4.85 -0.55
CA SER A 122 -25.69 3.80 -1.23
C SER A 122 -24.98 3.25 -2.46
N VAL A 123 -23.83 3.83 -2.85
CA VAL A 123 -23.08 3.44 -4.04
C VAL A 123 -22.33 2.13 -3.79
N LYS A 124 -22.56 1.15 -4.65
CA LYS A 124 -21.86 -0.15 -4.68
C LYS A 124 -20.95 -0.24 -5.90
N PRO A 125 -19.76 0.39 -5.88
CA PRO A 125 -18.91 0.49 -7.05
C PRO A 125 -18.24 -0.85 -7.41
N TYR A 126 -18.15 -1.78 -6.45
CA TYR A 126 -17.47 -3.05 -6.65
C TYR A 126 -18.45 -4.11 -7.17
N VAL A 127 -18.42 -4.35 -8.47
CA VAL A 127 -19.28 -5.34 -9.16
C VAL A 127 -18.59 -6.69 -9.27
N CYS A 128 -19.35 -7.78 -9.12
CA CYS A 128 -18.86 -9.10 -9.47
C CYS A 128 -18.60 -9.18 -10.98
N LYS A 129 -17.42 -9.64 -11.38
CA LYS A 129 -17.02 -9.76 -12.80
C LYS A 129 -17.35 -11.12 -13.40
N VAL A 130 -17.93 -12.05 -12.62
CA VAL A 130 -18.35 -13.35 -13.11
C VAL A 130 -19.63 -13.16 -13.94
N PRO A 131 -19.64 -13.57 -15.23
CA PRO A 131 -20.82 -13.44 -16.08
C PRO A 131 -22.07 -14.03 -15.43
N GLY A 132 -23.20 -13.33 -15.53
CA GLY A 132 -24.47 -13.77 -14.92
C GLY A 132 -24.61 -13.50 -13.42
N CYS A 133 -23.60 -12.95 -12.74
CA CYS A 133 -23.71 -12.59 -11.32
C CYS A 133 -24.01 -11.08 -11.14
N PRO A 134 -25.23 -10.69 -10.70
CA PRO A 134 -25.61 -9.28 -10.54
C PRO A 134 -25.10 -8.65 -9.22
N LYS A 135 -24.30 -9.37 -8.43
CA LYS A 135 -23.92 -8.93 -7.07
C LYS A 135 -22.94 -7.75 -7.10
N ARG A 136 -23.23 -6.75 -6.27
CA ARG A 136 -22.44 -5.52 -6.10
C ARG A 136 -22.19 -5.24 -4.62
N TYR A 137 -21.07 -4.60 -4.31
CA TYR A 137 -20.59 -4.34 -2.95
C TYR A 137 -20.10 -2.91 -2.78
N THR A 138 -20.20 -2.40 -1.54
CA THR A 138 -19.66 -1.09 -1.16
C THR A 138 -18.16 -1.13 -0.90
N ASP A 139 -17.58 -2.34 -0.73
CA ASP A 139 -16.15 -2.52 -0.48
C ASP A 139 -15.55 -3.75 -1.19
N PRO A 140 -14.24 -3.72 -1.49
CA PRO A 140 -13.58 -4.80 -2.23
C PRO A 140 -13.37 -6.07 -1.40
N SER A 141 -13.34 -5.99 -0.07
CA SER A 141 -13.18 -7.18 0.77
C SER A 141 -14.44 -8.04 0.74
N SER A 142 -15.62 -7.43 0.77
CA SER A 142 -16.90 -8.12 0.61
C SER A 142 -17.03 -8.75 -0.77
N LEU A 143 -16.66 -8.04 -1.84
CA LEU A 143 -16.60 -8.62 -3.18
C LEU A 143 -15.66 -9.83 -3.23
N ARG A 144 -14.43 -9.69 -2.71
CA ARG A 144 -13.44 -10.77 -2.70
C ARG A 144 -13.91 -12.01 -1.93
N LYS A 145 -14.61 -11.80 -0.80
CA LYS A 145 -15.23 -12.89 -0.04
C LYS A 145 -16.27 -13.60 -0.89
N HIS A 146 -17.21 -12.84 -1.47
CA HIS A 146 -18.24 -13.40 -2.35
C HIS A 146 -17.65 -14.18 -3.53
N THR A 147 -16.68 -13.60 -4.24
CA THR A 147 -16.06 -14.29 -5.38
C THR A 147 -15.41 -15.60 -4.95
N LYS A 148 -14.71 -15.60 -3.81
CA LYS A 148 -14.07 -16.80 -3.28
C LYS A 148 -15.07 -17.86 -2.82
N THR A 149 -16.15 -17.47 -2.14
CA THR A 149 -17.11 -18.42 -1.54
C THR A 149 -18.17 -18.90 -2.51
N VAL A 150 -18.58 -18.08 -3.48
CA VAL A 150 -19.69 -18.39 -4.40
C VAL A 150 -19.18 -18.86 -5.76
N HIS A 151 -18.04 -18.34 -6.23
CA HIS A 151 -17.50 -18.64 -7.57
C HIS A 151 -16.17 -19.40 -7.53
N GLY A 152 -15.63 -19.68 -6.35
CA GLY A 152 -14.34 -20.36 -6.19
C GLY A 152 -13.18 -19.61 -6.87
N GLU A 153 -12.27 -20.35 -7.49
CA GLU A 153 -11.08 -19.81 -8.16
C GLU A 153 -11.39 -19.06 -9.47
N GLN A 154 -12.57 -19.29 -10.08
CA GLN A 154 -13.00 -18.63 -11.32
C GLN A 154 -13.23 -17.11 -11.15
N GLY A 155 -13.38 -16.63 -9.91
CA GLY A 155 -13.58 -15.22 -9.58
C GLY A 155 -12.31 -14.43 -9.21
N ILE A 156 -11.16 -15.10 -9.03
CA ILE A 156 -9.89 -14.44 -8.65
C ILE A 156 -9.06 -14.19 -9.90
N LYS A 157 -9.60 -13.46 -10.89
CA LYS A 157 -8.70 -12.79 -11.84
C LYS A 157 -7.96 -11.73 -11.05
N ARG A 158 -6.71 -12.03 -10.64
CA ARG A 158 -5.73 -10.99 -10.29
C ARG A 158 -5.78 -10.00 -11.43
N VAL A 159 -6.30 -8.80 -11.19
CA VAL A 159 -6.03 -7.67 -12.08
C VAL A 159 -4.55 -7.37 -11.87
N GLY A 160 -3.70 -8.09 -12.60
CA GLY A 160 -2.49 -7.50 -13.11
C GLY A 160 -2.94 -6.22 -13.79
N HIS A 161 -2.42 -5.09 -13.32
CA HIS A 161 -2.52 -3.86 -14.08
C HIS A 161 -1.66 -4.11 -15.32
N GLY A 162 -2.30 -4.65 -16.36
CA GLY A 162 -1.81 -4.58 -17.72
C GLY A 162 -2.75 -3.61 -18.40
N ASN A 163 -2.25 -2.43 -18.73
CA ASN A 163 -2.87 -1.60 -19.74
C ASN A 163 -1.91 -1.54 -20.92
N ALA A 164 -2.55 -1.59 -22.08
CA ALA A 164 -2.02 -1.47 -23.44
C ALA A 164 -0.99 -0.36 -23.62
#